data_AF-A0A7Z0S983-F1
#
_entry.id   AF-A0A7Z0S983-F1
#
_cell.length_a   1.000
_cell.length_b   1.000
_cell.length_c   1.000
_cell.angle_alpha   90.00
_cell.angle_beta   90.00
_cell.angle_gamma   90.00
#
_symmetry.space_group_name_H-M   'P 1'
#
loop_
_entity.id
_entity.type
_entity.pdbx_description
1 polymer ?
#
loop_
_entity_poly.entity_id
_entity_poly.type
_entity_poly.pdbx_seq_one_letter_code
_entity_poly.pdbx_strand_id
1 'polypeptide(L)'
;MKALERAFRPTRMALIVAAAGLLPLSAHAQNPSMAEMQARYKEDIQRCETMADPESKQTCRREAGAALQEARRDRLVRGEADTAANAAERCLRLPAAQRADCERLMRDSGAVEHGSISGGGVLRELTITVPADTAAPGTPAPAGSYGTQPAPGAYGGQAAPGGYGTQPAPAPGYQAPPATQPYGAPSR
;
A
#
# COMPACT_ATOMS: atom_id res chain seq x y z
N MET A 1 -9.61 -74.47 53.90
CA MET A 1 -10.56 -73.40 54.25
C MET A 1 -10.39 -72.26 53.26
N LYS A 2 -11.46 -71.95 52.51
CA LYS A 2 -11.78 -70.69 51.79
C LYS A 2 -10.73 -70.02 50.90
N ALA A 3 -11.09 -69.99 49.61
CA ALA A 3 -10.64 -69.10 48.56
C ALA A 3 -10.66 -67.61 48.96
N LEU A 4 -9.80 -66.81 48.33
CA LEU A 4 -10.04 -65.40 48.06
C LEU A 4 -9.22 -65.00 46.81
N GLU A 5 -9.88 -65.09 45.65
CA GLU A 5 -9.51 -64.32 44.46
C GLU A 5 -9.78 -62.83 44.71
N ARG A 6 -8.89 -61.95 44.24
CA ARG A 6 -9.19 -60.52 44.04
C ARG A 6 -8.71 -60.06 42.66
N ALA A 7 -9.64 -60.21 41.72
CA ALA A 7 -10.09 -59.24 40.71
C ALA A 7 -9.06 -58.29 40.06
N PHE A 8 -8.85 -58.54 38.76
CA PHE A 8 -8.83 -57.60 37.64
C PHE A 8 -8.40 -56.14 37.92
N ARG A 9 -7.21 -55.78 37.42
CA ARG A 9 -6.81 -54.40 37.14
C ARG A 9 -7.13 -54.05 35.69
N PRO A 10 -8.14 -53.21 35.38
CA PRO A 10 -8.28 -52.66 34.04
C PRO A 10 -7.44 -51.39 33.92
N THR A 11 -6.36 -51.53 33.18
CA THR A 11 -5.60 -50.47 32.52
C THR A 11 -6.54 -49.63 31.65
N ARG A 12 -6.71 -48.33 31.95
CA ARG A 12 -7.08 -47.33 30.93
C ARG A 12 -6.32 -46.02 31.18
N MET A 13 -5.46 -45.72 30.21
CA MET A 13 -4.66 -44.52 30.05
C MET A 13 -5.50 -43.25 30.23
N ALA A 14 -5.00 -42.34 31.06
CA ALA A 14 -5.44 -40.97 31.10
C ALA A 14 -4.87 -40.22 29.88
N LEU A 15 -5.76 -39.76 29.00
CA LEU A 15 -5.47 -38.80 27.93
C LEU A 15 -5.33 -37.41 28.57
N ILE A 16 -4.10 -36.93 28.73
CA ILE A 16 -3.81 -35.53 29.06
C ILE A 16 -3.79 -34.75 27.73
N VAL A 17 -4.83 -33.97 27.48
CA VAL A 17 -4.88 -32.99 26.38
C VAL A 17 -4.01 -31.79 26.77
N ALA A 18 -2.78 -31.75 26.28
CA ALA A 18 -1.94 -30.56 26.34
C ALA A 18 -2.34 -29.62 25.20
N ALA A 19 -3.25 -28.68 25.48
CA ALA A 19 -3.50 -27.53 24.63
C ALA A 19 -2.33 -26.54 24.77
N ALA A 20 -1.25 -26.79 24.02
CA ALA A 20 -0.17 -25.83 23.84
C ALA A 20 -0.65 -24.70 22.91
N GLY A 21 -0.46 -23.46 23.38
CA GLY A 21 -1.03 -22.25 22.80
C GLY A 21 -0.59 -21.97 21.37
N LEU A 22 -1.57 -21.68 20.51
CA LEU A 22 -1.36 -20.93 19.29
C LEU A 22 -1.28 -19.44 19.66
N LEU A 23 -0.07 -18.97 19.97
CA LEU A 23 0.24 -17.55 19.95
C LEU A 23 0.24 -17.12 18.47
N PRO A 24 -0.63 -16.20 18.02
CA PRO A 24 -0.48 -15.60 16.71
C PRO A 24 0.83 -14.81 16.73
N LEU A 25 1.86 -15.28 16.02
CA LEU A 25 2.93 -14.40 15.60
C LEU A 25 2.28 -13.35 14.70
N SER A 26 2.06 -12.15 15.24
CA SER A 26 1.84 -10.96 14.45
C SER A 26 3.12 -10.74 13.63
N ALA A 27 3.17 -11.37 12.46
CA ALA A 27 4.11 -11.00 11.41
C ALA A 27 3.74 -9.58 11.01
N HIS A 28 4.41 -8.61 11.61
CA HIS A 28 4.43 -7.26 11.10
C HIS A 28 4.99 -7.39 9.69
N ALA A 29 4.16 -7.13 8.67
CA ALA A 29 4.58 -7.14 7.28
C ALA A 29 5.58 -5.98 7.09
N GLN A 30 6.84 -6.22 7.44
CA GLN A 30 7.91 -5.30 7.14
C GLN A 30 8.14 -5.36 5.63
N ASN A 31 8.12 -4.19 4.98
CA ASN A 31 8.50 -4.08 3.59
C ASN A 31 9.95 -4.55 3.47
N PRO A 32 10.25 -5.59 2.65
CA PRO A 32 11.61 -6.11 2.55
C PRO A 32 12.55 -5.01 2.04
N SER A 33 13.69 -4.88 2.69
CA SER A 33 14.73 -3.93 2.28
C SER A 33 15.29 -4.30 0.90
N MET A 34 15.93 -3.33 0.24
CA MET A 34 16.61 -3.58 -1.04
C MET A 34 17.68 -4.67 -0.94
N ALA A 35 18.33 -4.80 0.21
CA ALA A 35 19.32 -5.84 0.47
C ALA A 35 18.69 -7.23 0.55
N GLU A 36 17.56 -7.36 1.26
CA GLU A 36 16.85 -8.64 1.38
C GLU A 36 16.25 -9.10 0.05
N MET A 37 15.68 -8.19 -0.74
CA MET A 37 15.18 -8.51 -2.08
C MET A 37 16.31 -8.99 -3.01
N GLN A 38 17.49 -8.37 -2.94
CA GLN A 38 18.65 -8.82 -3.70
C GLN A 38 19.19 -10.17 -3.20
N ALA A 39 19.13 -10.43 -1.89
CA ALA A 39 19.54 -11.72 -1.33
C ALA A 39 18.62 -12.85 -1.82
N ARG A 40 17.30 -12.64 -1.80
CA ARG A 40 16.32 -13.59 -2.34
C ARG A 40 16.53 -13.84 -3.83
N TYR A 41 16.71 -12.79 -4.62
CA TYR A 41 17.03 -12.95 -6.05
C TYR A 41 18.30 -13.79 -6.28
N LYS A 42 19.35 -13.57 -5.48
CA LYS A 42 20.57 -14.40 -5.59
C LYS A 42 20.29 -15.87 -5.29
N GLU A 43 19.51 -16.15 -4.24
CA GLU A 43 19.08 -17.51 -3.92
C GLU A 43 18.28 -18.14 -5.07
N ASP A 44 17.34 -17.39 -5.66
CA ASP A 44 16.53 -17.85 -6.80
C ASP A 44 17.42 -18.18 -8.00
N ILE A 45 18.42 -17.35 -8.32
CA ILE A 45 19.38 -17.63 -9.38
C ILE A 45 20.20 -18.89 -9.08
N GLN A 46 20.68 -19.08 -7.84
CA GLN A 46 21.38 -20.32 -7.47
C GLN A 46 20.48 -21.55 -7.67
N ARG A 47 19.19 -21.44 -7.33
CA ARG A 47 18.21 -22.50 -7.57
C ARG A 47 18.00 -22.75 -9.07
N CYS A 48 17.96 -21.71 -9.89
CA CYS A 48 17.88 -21.88 -11.34
C CYS A 48 19.12 -22.59 -11.91
N GLU A 49 20.31 -22.41 -11.31
CA GLU A 49 21.53 -23.05 -11.79
C GLU A 49 21.53 -24.58 -11.65
N THR A 50 20.77 -25.14 -10.70
CA THR A 50 20.70 -26.59 -10.49
C THR A 50 19.84 -27.30 -11.53
N MET A 51 19.10 -26.55 -12.36
CA MET A 51 18.28 -27.11 -13.44
C MET A 51 19.15 -27.64 -14.58
N ALA A 52 18.88 -28.88 -14.99
CA ALA A 52 19.59 -29.55 -16.08
C ALA A 52 19.09 -29.11 -17.47
N ASP A 53 17.79 -28.81 -17.58
CA ASP A 53 17.16 -28.40 -18.82
C ASP A 53 17.42 -26.91 -19.13
N PRO A 54 17.96 -26.56 -20.30
CA PRO A 54 18.33 -25.18 -20.63
C PRO A 54 17.10 -24.26 -20.76
N GLU A 55 15.96 -24.76 -21.24
CA GLU A 55 14.73 -23.98 -21.38
C GLU A 55 14.14 -23.63 -20.01
N SER A 56 14.07 -24.61 -19.11
CA SER A 56 13.64 -24.44 -17.71
C SER A 56 14.55 -23.49 -16.96
N LYS A 57 15.88 -23.61 -17.14
CA LYS A 57 16.86 -22.69 -16.54
C LYS A 57 16.63 -21.25 -17.02
N GLN A 58 16.40 -21.05 -18.32
CA GLN A 58 16.14 -19.72 -18.88
C GLN A 58 14.83 -19.13 -18.34
N THR A 59 13.77 -19.93 -18.27
CA THR A 59 12.46 -19.52 -17.73
C THR A 59 12.56 -19.17 -16.26
N CYS A 60 13.20 -20.01 -15.45
CA CYS A 60 13.43 -19.75 -14.03
C CYS A 60 14.16 -18.42 -13.79
N ARG A 61 15.24 -18.14 -14.55
CA ARG A 61 15.98 -16.87 -14.42
C ARG A 61 15.12 -15.67 -14.80
N ARG A 62 14.25 -15.81 -15.81
CA ARG A 62 13.32 -14.76 -16.23
C ARG A 62 12.29 -14.48 -15.13
N GLU A 63 11.72 -15.52 -14.54
CA GLU A 63 10.74 -15.41 -13.45
C GLU A 63 11.37 -14.82 -12.18
N ALA A 64 12.58 -15.23 -11.81
CA ALA A 64 13.33 -14.63 -10.71
C ALA A 64 13.57 -13.13 -10.93
N GLY A 65 13.91 -12.73 -12.17
CA GLY A 65 14.05 -11.32 -12.55
C GLY A 65 12.73 -10.56 -12.47
N ALA A 66 11.63 -11.16 -12.92
CA ALA A 66 10.29 -10.58 -12.83
C ALA A 66 9.85 -10.41 -11.37
N ALA A 67 10.08 -11.40 -10.52
CA ALA A 67 9.81 -11.34 -9.09
C ALA A 67 10.59 -10.22 -8.40
N LEU A 68 11.88 -10.03 -8.75
CA LEU A 68 12.66 -8.90 -8.25
C LEU A 68 12.12 -7.55 -8.73
N GLN A 69 11.72 -7.46 -10.01
CA GLN A 69 11.14 -6.23 -10.54
C GLN A 69 9.82 -5.88 -9.85
N GLU A 70 8.96 -6.87 -9.62
CA GLU A 70 7.69 -6.65 -8.94
C GLU A 70 7.89 -6.27 -7.49
N ALA A 71 8.79 -6.96 -6.77
CA ALA A 71 9.12 -6.60 -5.39
C ALA A 71 9.66 -5.16 -5.29
N ARG A 72 10.45 -4.71 -6.28
CA ARG A 72 10.90 -3.31 -6.37
C ARG A 72 9.76 -2.34 -6.66
N ARG A 73 8.85 -2.69 -7.59
CA ARG A 73 7.67 -1.86 -7.89
C ARG A 73 6.75 -1.76 -6.68
N ASP A 74 6.45 -2.88 -6.04
CA ASP A 74 5.68 -2.94 -4.81
C ASP A 74 6.31 -2.11 -3.70
N ARG A 75 7.65 -2.10 -3.57
CA ARG A 75 8.33 -1.17 -2.66
C ARG A 75 8.09 0.28 -3.07
N LEU A 76 8.26 0.67 -4.34
CA LEU A 76 7.98 2.06 -4.75
C LEU A 76 6.53 2.49 -4.50
N VAL A 77 5.58 1.56 -4.63
CA VAL A 77 4.14 1.80 -4.41
C VAL A 77 3.77 1.79 -2.92
N ARG A 78 4.36 0.89 -2.12
CA ARG A 78 3.97 0.63 -0.72
C ARG A 78 5.00 1.08 0.33
N GLY A 79 6.21 1.51 -0.03
CA GLY A 79 7.30 1.61 0.94
C GLY A 79 8.56 2.42 0.60
N GLU A 80 8.89 3.32 1.55
CA GLU A 80 10.22 3.89 1.83
C GLU A 80 10.71 5.01 0.91
N ALA A 81 9.83 5.85 0.40
CA ALA A 81 10.20 7.26 0.30
C ALA A 81 10.25 7.81 1.73
N ASP A 82 11.26 8.62 2.09
CA ASP A 82 11.25 9.34 3.37
C ASP A 82 10.07 10.31 3.38
N THR A 83 8.92 9.83 3.81
CA THR A 83 7.65 10.55 3.77
C THR A 83 7.72 11.80 4.64
N ALA A 84 8.50 11.75 5.71
CA ALA A 84 8.75 12.87 6.60
C ALA A 84 9.61 13.95 5.92
N ALA A 85 10.72 13.58 5.28
CA ALA A 85 11.54 14.53 4.53
C ALA A 85 10.77 15.15 3.35
N ASN A 86 10.03 14.32 2.59
CA ASN A 86 9.20 14.80 1.49
C ASN A 86 8.08 15.75 1.98
N ALA A 87 7.48 15.46 3.13
CA ALA A 87 6.49 16.33 3.75
C ALA A 87 7.12 17.67 4.18
N ALA A 88 8.31 17.65 4.77
CA ALA A 88 9.03 18.86 5.16
C ALA A 88 9.37 19.73 3.94
N GLU A 89 9.90 19.13 2.86
CA GLU A 89 10.20 19.82 1.60
C GLU A 89 8.96 20.49 0.99
N ARG A 90 7.78 19.86 1.13
CA ARG A 90 6.52 20.47 0.68
C ARG A 90 6.16 21.70 1.51
N CYS A 91 6.37 21.67 2.82
CA CYS A 91 6.11 22.83 3.68
C CYS A 91 7.05 24.00 3.38
N LEU A 92 8.30 23.75 2.98
CA LEU A 92 9.26 24.80 2.62
C LEU A 92 8.80 25.68 1.43
N ARG A 93 7.95 25.15 0.55
CA ARG A 93 7.41 25.89 -0.60
C ARG A 93 6.29 26.86 -0.24
N LEU A 94 5.79 26.82 1.00
CA LEU A 94 4.74 27.72 1.48
C LEU A 94 5.33 29.05 1.98
N PRO A 95 4.54 30.15 1.92
CA PRO A 95 4.88 31.40 2.58
C PRO A 95 5.10 31.20 4.09
N ALA A 96 5.90 32.05 4.72
CA ALA A 96 6.32 31.90 6.12
C ALA A 96 5.15 31.70 7.10
N ALA A 97 4.05 32.44 6.92
CA ALA A 97 2.86 32.32 7.77
C ALA A 97 2.20 30.94 7.69
N GLN A 98 2.19 30.29 6.52
CA GLN A 98 1.55 28.98 6.31
C GLN A 98 2.51 27.81 6.56
N ARG A 99 3.83 28.07 6.46
CA ARG A 99 4.86 27.06 6.69
C ARG A 99 4.81 26.49 8.11
N ALA A 100 4.70 27.36 9.12
CA ALA A 100 4.65 26.94 10.52
C ALA A 100 3.45 26.01 10.79
N ASP A 101 2.30 26.30 10.18
CA ASP A 101 1.09 25.48 10.32
C ASP A 101 1.23 24.14 9.59
N CYS A 102 1.81 24.13 8.40
CA CYS A 102 2.11 22.91 7.65
C CYS A 102 3.07 22.00 8.43
N GLU A 103 4.17 22.55 8.96
CA GLU A 103 5.14 21.79 9.75
C GLU A 103 4.52 21.23 11.02
N ARG A 104 3.63 21.99 11.67
CA ARG A 104 2.86 21.52 12.82
C ARG A 104 1.98 20.34 12.43
N LEU A 105 1.16 20.45 11.38
CA LEU A 105 0.31 19.34 10.90
C LEU A 105 1.13 18.08 10.56
N MET A 106 2.34 18.22 10.01
CA MET A 106 3.18 17.07 9.65
C MET A 106 3.85 16.40 10.86
N ARG A 107 4.14 17.15 11.93
CA ARG A 107 4.84 16.66 13.13
C ARG A 107 3.90 16.27 14.27
N ASP A 108 2.69 16.81 14.30
CA ASP A 108 1.76 16.64 15.41
C ASP A 108 1.14 15.24 15.41
N SER A 109 1.39 14.49 16.47
CA SER A 109 0.82 13.15 16.69
C SER A 109 -0.67 13.17 17.06
N GLY A 110 -1.23 14.34 17.35
CA GLY A 110 -2.64 14.59 17.65
C GLY A 110 -3.47 15.05 16.45
N ALA A 111 -2.89 15.13 15.24
CA ALA A 111 -3.66 15.34 14.02
C ALA A 111 -4.66 14.21 13.79
N VAL A 112 -5.88 14.55 13.38
CA VAL A 112 -6.94 13.57 13.12
C VAL A 112 -6.64 12.86 11.80
N GLU A 113 -6.47 11.54 11.83
CA GLU A 113 -6.32 10.74 10.61
C GLU A 113 -7.71 10.29 10.11
N HIS A 114 -8.05 10.64 8.87
CA HIS A 114 -9.33 10.26 8.26
C HIS A 114 -9.25 8.91 7.52
N GLY A 115 -8.15 8.18 7.68
CA GLY A 115 -7.88 6.94 6.99
C GLY A 115 -7.11 7.12 5.68
N SER A 116 -7.12 6.08 4.85
CA SER A 116 -6.41 6.04 3.57
C SER A 116 -7.36 6.30 2.39
N ILE A 117 -6.92 7.06 1.39
CA ILE A 117 -7.64 7.24 0.13
C ILE A 117 -7.30 6.14 -0.87
N SER A 118 -8.13 5.97 -1.90
CA SER A 118 -7.95 4.97 -2.97
C SER A 118 -6.58 5.04 -3.67
N GLY A 119 -5.94 6.21 -3.68
CA GLY A 119 -4.59 6.42 -4.21
C GLY A 119 -3.43 6.09 -3.27
N GLY A 120 -3.68 5.53 -2.08
CA GLY A 120 -2.62 5.09 -1.16
C GLY A 120 -2.00 6.17 -0.26
N GLY A 121 -2.70 7.28 -0.03
CA GLY A 121 -2.28 8.35 0.90
C GLY A 121 -3.11 8.38 2.19
N VAL A 122 -2.50 8.82 3.30
CA VAL A 122 -3.20 9.06 4.58
C VAL A 122 -3.62 10.53 4.65
N LEU A 123 -4.89 10.79 4.94
CA LEU A 123 -5.41 12.15 5.16
C LEU A 123 -5.30 12.54 6.63
N ARG A 124 -4.76 13.73 6.87
CA ARG A 124 -4.56 14.30 8.21
C ARG A 124 -5.17 15.69 8.28
N GLU A 125 -5.83 15.98 9.40
CA GLU A 125 -6.40 17.29 9.69
C GLU A 125 -5.90 17.80 11.06
N LEU A 126 -5.55 19.08 11.11
CA LEU A 126 -5.22 19.80 12.34
C LEU A 126 -5.99 21.11 12.35
N THR A 127 -6.88 21.26 13.33
CA THR A 127 -7.57 22.54 13.56
C THR A 127 -6.67 23.46 14.37
N ILE A 128 -6.39 24.65 13.84
CA ILE A 128 -5.55 25.66 14.47
C ILE A 128 -6.42 26.85 14.86
N THR A 129 -6.53 27.09 16.17
CA THR A 129 -7.17 28.30 16.69
C THR A 129 -6.16 29.44 16.67
N VAL A 130 -6.38 30.43 15.81
CA VAL A 130 -5.59 31.67 15.80
C VAL A 130 -6.24 32.63 16.80
N PRO A 131 -5.55 33.05 17.87
CA PRO A 131 -6.07 34.09 18.76
C PRO A 131 -6.31 35.35 17.93
N ALA A 132 -7.43 36.03 18.16
CA ALA A 132 -7.57 37.41 17.70
C ALA A 132 -6.59 38.26 18.52
N ASP A 133 -5.36 38.43 18.03
CA ASP A 133 -4.55 39.55 18.43
C ASP A 133 -5.38 40.81 18.18
N THR A 134 -5.46 41.66 19.19
CA THR A 134 -6.21 42.92 19.17
C THR A 134 -5.88 43.67 17.88
N ALA A 135 -6.77 43.55 16.90
CA ALA A 135 -6.80 44.42 15.76
C ALA A 135 -6.91 45.84 16.33
N ALA A 136 -5.83 46.61 16.23
CA ALA A 136 -5.94 48.05 16.32
C ALA A 136 -7.06 48.45 15.34
N PRO A 137 -8.08 49.20 15.78
CA PRO A 137 -9.18 49.56 14.89
C PRO A 137 -8.61 50.47 13.80
N GLY A 138 -8.55 49.98 12.55
CA GLY A 138 -8.27 50.87 11.42
C GLY A 138 -7.57 50.33 10.18
N THR A 139 -7.24 49.04 10.05
CA THR A 139 -6.73 48.54 8.75
C THR A 139 -7.56 47.36 8.28
N PRO A 140 -8.30 47.46 7.17
CA PRO A 140 -8.96 46.29 6.60
C PRO A 140 -7.90 45.25 6.23
N ALA A 141 -8.11 44.01 6.65
CA ALA A 141 -7.29 42.87 6.23
C ALA A 141 -7.18 42.87 4.69
N PRO A 142 -6.01 42.54 4.10
CA PRO A 142 -5.98 42.26 2.69
C PRO A 142 -6.93 41.09 2.46
N ALA A 143 -8.00 41.32 1.72
CA ALA A 143 -8.92 40.28 1.28
C ALA A 143 -8.07 39.21 0.58
N GLY A 144 -7.80 38.11 1.28
CA GLY A 144 -7.28 36.92 0.64
C GLY A 144 -8.31 36.53 -0.40
N SER A 145 -7.98 36.67 -1.68
CA SER A 145 -8.80 36.12 -2.75
C SER A 145 -8.65 34.60 -2.69
N TYR A 146 -9.38 33.97 -1.77
CA TYR A 146 -9.77 32.58 -1.96
C TYR A 146 -10.63 32.64 -3.23
N GLY A 147 -10.05 32.18 -4.34
CA GLY A 147 -10.72 32.18 -5.64
C GLY A 147 -12.11 31.59 -5.45
N THR A 148 -13.13 32.39 -5.72
CA THR A 148 -14.51 31.96 -5.67
C THR A 148 -14.66 30.85 -6.71
N GLN A 149 -14.64 29.61 -6.26
CA GLN A 149 -14.92 28.48 -7.14
C GLN A 149 -16.40 28.57 -7.51
N PRO A 150 -16.76 28.73 -8.79
CA PRO A 150 -18.17 28.77 -9.17
C PRO A 150 -18.82 27.42 -8.82
N ALA A 151 -20.08 27.47 -8.38
CA ALA A 151 -20.91 26.29 -8.22
C ALA A 151 -20.88 25.44 -9.50
N PRO A 152 -20.94 24.10 -9.44
CA PRO A 152 -20.98 23.27 -10.63
C PRO A 152 -22.28 23.56 -11.40
N GLY A 153 -22.17 24.43 -12.40
CA GLY A 153 -23.20 24.63 -13.40
C GLY A 153 -23.38 23.35 -14.20
N ALA A 154 -24.63 23.02 -14.48
CA ALA A 154 -25.02 21.93 -15.37
C ALA A 154 -24.15 21.93 -16.63
N TYR A 155 -23.46 20.82 -16.85
CA TYR A 155 -22.59 20.56 -17.99
C TYR A 155 -23.44 20.53 -19.27
N GLY A 156 -23.62 21.70 -19.88
CA GLY A 156 -23.97 21.81 -21.29
C GLY A 156 -22.81 21.28 -22.12
N GLY A 157 -23.13 20.40 -23.08
CA GLY A 157 -22.15 19.71 -23.92
C GLY A 157 -21.17 20.68 -24.58
N GLN A 158 -19.90 20.58 -24.18
CA GLN A 158 -18.78 21.21 -24.87
C GLN A 158 -18.04 20.12 -25.65
N ALA A 159 -17.88 20.33 -26.95
CA ALA A 159 -17.13 19.44 -27.83
C ALA A 159 -15.67 19.35 -27.38
N ALA A 160 -15.13 18.13 -27.39
CA ALA A 160 -13.76 17.84 -26.99
C ALA A 160 -12.75 18.61 -27.86
N PRO A 161 -11.78 19.34 -27.27
CA PRO A 161 -10.64 19.84 -28.02
C PRO A 161 -9.74 18.66 -28.39
N GLY A 162 -9.52 18.48 -29.69
CA GLY A 162 -8.65 17.45 -30.23
C GLY A 162 -7.18 17.67 -29.82
N GLY A 163 -6.47 16.56 -29.63
CA GLY A 163 -5.01 16.56 -29.55
C GLY A 163 -4.42 15.73 -28.42
N TYR A 164 -4.71 14.44 -28.37
CA TYR A 164 -3.79 13.51 -27.70
C TYR A 164 -2.64 13.26 -28.68
N GLY A 165 -1.42 13.60 -28.26
CA GLY A 165 -0.22 13.25 -28.99
C GLY A 165 -0.20 11.77 -29.33
N THR A 166 0.28 11.44 -30.52
CA THR A 166 0.37 10.08 -31.02
C THR A 166 1.17 9.21 -30.06
N GLN A 167 0.49 8.26 -29.42
CA GLN A 167 1.13 7.16 -28.72
C GLN A 167 2.01 6.40 -29.72
N PRO A 168 3.30 6.12 -29.42
CA PRO A 168 4.12 5.28 -30.28
C PRO A 168 3.45 3.92 -30.49
N ALA A 169 3.42 3.47 -31.75
CA ALA A 169 2.82 2.20 -32.12
C ALA A 169 3.46 1.03 -31.32
N PRO A 170 2.68 0.01 -30.93
CA PRO A 170 3.24 -1.20 -30.35
C PRO A 170 4.21 -1.86 -31.34
N ALA A 171 5.31 -2.42 -30.83
CA ALA A 171 6.30 -3.13 -31.64
C ALA A 171 5.62 -4.26 -32.46
N PRO A 172 6.03 -4.48 -33.73
CA PRO A 172 5.46 -5.53 -34.57
C PRO A 172 5.71 -6.89 -33.91
N GLY A 173 4.65 -7.55 -33.44
CA GLY A 173 4.71 -8.86 -32.78
C GLY A 173 3.67 -9.08 -31.68
N TYR A 174 2.99 -8.03 -31.18
CA TYR A 174 1.89 -8.20 -30.23
C TYR A 174 0.60 -8.61 -30.95
N GLN A 175 0.24 -9.89 -30.87
CA GLN A 175 -1.14 -10.34 -31.10
C GLN A 175 -1.93 -10.16 -29.80
N ALA A 176 -3.00 -9.36 -29.86
CA ALA A 176 -3.92 -9.24 -28.74
C ALA A 176 -4.60 -10.61 -28.48
N PRO A 177 -4.74 -11.04 -27.22
CA PRO A 177 -5.48 -12.26 -26.91
C PRO A 177 -6.96 -12.11 -27.30
N PRO A 178 -7.61 -13.17 -27.79
CA PRO A 178 -9.02 -13.13 -28.18
C PRO A 178 -9.92 -12.85 -26.97
N ALA A 179 -10.91 -11.98 -27.16
CA ALA A 179 -11.92 -11.67 -26.16
C ALA A 179 -12.70 -12.93 -25.78
N THR A 180 -12.63 -13.34 -24.51
CA THR A 180 -13.43 -14.44 -23.99
C THR A 180 -14.90 -14.01 -23.89
N GLN A 181 -15.76 -14.67 -24.66
CA GLN A 181 -17.22 -14.56 -24.58
C GLN A 181 -17.71 -14.94 -23.17
N PRO A 182 -18.64 -14.17 -22.55
CA PRO A 182 -19.22 -14.56 -21.27
C PRO A 182 -20.15 -15.78 -21.47
N TYR A 183 -19.77 -16.88 -20.84
CA TYR A 183 -20.60 -18.09 -20.75
C TYR A 183 -21.80 -17.84 -19.81
N GLY A 184 -23.01 -18.05 -20.35
CA GLY A 184 -24.15 -18.60 -19.62
C GLY A 184 -25.08 -17.62 -18.90
N ALA A 185 -26.13 -17.16 -19.60
CA ALA A 185 -27.37 -16.75 -18.95
C ALA A 185 -28.30 -18.00 -18.86
N PRO A 186 -28.79 -18.39 -17.67
CA PRO A 186 -29.81 -19.43 -17.58
C PRO A 186 -31.19 -18.86 -17.90
N SER A 187 -31.83 -19.39 -18.94
CA SER A 187 -33.26 -19.21 -19.18
C SER A 187 -34.05 -20.05 -18.18
N ARG A 188 -34.80 -19.42 -17.27
CA ARG A 188 -36.13 -19.83 -16.79
C ARG A 188 -36.82 -18.67 -16.11
#